data_AF-A0A7R9CAU2-F1
#
_entry.id   AF-A0A7R9CAU2-F1
#
_cell.length_a   1.000
_cell.length_b   1.000
_cell.length_c   1.000
_cell.angle_alpha   90.00
_cell.angle_beta   90.00
_cell.angle_gamma   90.00
#
_symmetry.space_group_name_H-M   'P 1'
#
loop_
_entity.id
_entity.type
_entity.pdbx_description
1 polymer ?
#
loop_
_entity_poly.entity_id
_entity_poly.type
_entity_poly.pdbx_seq_one_letter_code
_entity_poly.pdbx_strand_id
1 'polypeptide(L)'
;MEGERIQRKRREEHLAASKRRVEESAEGRMVEGQTEMEVSPSELESILLTHPAVKDVAVIGIPEPVFGELPLAYIVKQPGLSVKEEEIHKFLNGTFIPKS
;
A
#
# COMPACT_ATOMS: atom_id res chain seq x y z
N MET A 1 -11.88 -31.98 41.72
CA MET A 1 -12.31 -32.06 40.30
C MET A 1 -13.20 -30.90 39.85
N GLU A 2 -13.90 -30.17 40.73
CA GLU A 2 -14.77 -29.05 40.33
C GLU A 2 -14.01 -27.71 40.15
N GLY A 3 -12.99 -27.44 40.96
CA GLY A 3 -12.21 -26.19 40.88
C GLY A 3 -11.41 -26.00 39.60
N GLU A 4 -10.89 -27.08 39.02
CA GLU A 4 -10.13 -27.05 37.76
C GLU A 4 -11.02 -26.76 36.55
N ARG A 5 -12.29 -27.18 36.60
CA ARG A 5 -13.29 -26.90 35.55
C ARG A 5 -13.62 -25.41 35.49
N ILE A 6 -13.71 -24.75 36.64
CA ILE A 6 -13.99 -23.31 36.73
C ILE A 6 -12.80 -22.50 36.20
N GLN A 7 -11.58 -22.91 36.53
CA GLN A 7 -10.34 -22.27 36.03
C GLN A 7 -10.22 -22.37 34.51
N ARG A 8 -10.52 -23.55 33.94
CA ARG A 8 -10.47 -23.77 32.49
C ARG A 8 -11.50 -22.92 31.75
N LYS A 9 -12.74 -22.87 32.25
CA LYS A 9 -13.82 -22.09 31.65
C LYS A 9 -13.52 -20.58 31.61
N ARG A 10 -12.96 -20.03 32.71
CA ARG A 10 -12.57 -18.61 32.77
C ARG A 10 -11.44 -18.27 31.79
N ARG A 11 -10.49 -19.19 31.59
CA ARG A 11 -9.38 -18.99 30.64
C ARG A 11 -9.86 -19.06 29.18
N GLU A 12 -10.79 -19.97 28.87
CA GLU A 12 -11.41 -20.07 27.55
C GLU A 12 -12.30 -18.86 27.24
N GLU A 13 -13.07 -18.36 28.21
CA GLU A 13 -13.86 -17.12 28.08
C GLU A 13 -12.96 -15.89 27.84
N HIS A 14 -11.83 -15.78 28.54
CA HIS A 14 -10.89 -14.68 28.36
C HIS A 14 -10.18 -14.75 27.00
N LEU A 15 -9.84 -15.95 26.52
CA LEU A 15 -9.24 -16.15 25.21
C LEU A 15 -10.25 -15.89 24.07
N ALA A 16 -11.51 -16.30 24.24
CA ALA A 16 -12.59 -16.03 23.30
C ALA A 16 -12.94 -14.54 23.23
N ALA A 17 -12.98 -13.85 24.38
CA ALA A 17 -13.16 -12.39 24.43
C ALA A 17 -11.99 -11.64 23.78
N SER A 18 -10.77 -12.16 23.89
CA SER A 18 -9.60 -11.58 23.23
C SER A 18 -9.57 -11.85 21.73
N LYS A 19 -10.06 -13.01 21.26
CA LYS A 19 -10.17 -13.33 19.83
C LYS A 19 -11.25 -12.51 19.12
N ARG A 20 -12.40 -12.29 19.75
CA ARG A 20 -13.44 -11.40 19.19
C ARG A 20 -12.95 -9.98 18.96
N ARG A 21 -12.06 -9.48 19.83
CA ARG A 21 -11.47 -8.14 19.70
C ARG A 21 -10.48 -8.01 18.53
N VAL A 22 -9.96 -9.13 18.02
CA VAL A 22 -9.09 -9.16 16.84
C VAL A 22 -9.92 -9.35 15.57
N GLU A 23 -10.96 -10.20 15.60
CA GLU A 23 -11.85 -10.42 14.46
C GLU A 23 -12.77 -9.22 14.16
N GLU A 24 -13.28 -8.54 15.20
CA GLU A 24 -14.09 -7.32 15.06
C GLU A 24 -13.25 -6.10 14.59
N SER A 25 -11.91 -6.22 14.60
CA SER A 25 -11.01 -5.20 14.06
C SER A 25 -10.72 -5.40 12.56
N ALA A 26 -11.16 -6.50 11.95
CA ALA A 26 -10.97 -6.76 10.53
C ALA A 26 -12.15 -6.30 9.66
N GLU A 27 -13.29 -5.96 10.25
CA GLU A 27 -14.47 -5.46 9.55
C GLU A 27 -14.79 -4.03 9.99
N GLY A 28 -14.53 -3.06 9.10
CA GLY A 28 -15.11 -1.72 9.23
C GLY A 28 -14.24 -0.65 9.87
N ARG A 29 -13.10 -0.32 9.24
CA ARG A 29 -12.68 1.08 9.13
C ARG A 29 -12.35 1.38 7.67
N MET A 30 -13.39 1.43 6.85
CA MET A 30 -13.36 2.32 5.70
C MET A 30 -13.31 3.74 6.30
N VAL A 31 -12.14 4.35 6.26
CA VAL A 31 -11.99 5.75 6.64
C VAL A 31 -12.78 6.58 5.63
N GLU A 32 -13.85 7.22 6.12
CA GLU A 32 -14.65 8.17 5.37
C GLU A 32 -13.74 9.37 5.05
N GLY A 33 -13.21 9.36 3.83
CA GLY A 33 -12.08 10.18 3.41
C GLY A 33 -11.10 9.44 2.50
N GLN A 34 -11.59 8.50 1.67
CA GLN A 34 -10.82 7.98 0.54
C GLN A 34 -10.65 9.16 -0.43
N THR A 35 -9.57 9.92 -0.28
CA THR A 35 -9.11 10.83 -1.31
C THR A 35 -8.77 9.98 -2.53
N GLU A 36 -9.64 9.98 -3.53
CA GLU A 36 -9.33 9.61 -4.90
C GLU A 36 -8.25 10.57 -5.38
N MET A 37 -6.99 10.25 -5.09
CA MET A 37 -5.86 11.00 -5.61
C MET A 37 -5.63 10.53 -7.04
N GLU A 38 -6.11 11.30 -8.01
CA GLU A 38 -5.83 11.03 -9.40
C GLU A 38 -4.36 11.36 -9.69
N VAL A 39 -3.63 10.36 -10.19
CA VAL A 39 -2.25 10.54 -10.65
C VAL A 39 -2.26 10.52 -12.17
N SER A 40 -2.00 11.68 -12.78
CA SER A 40 -1.84 11.73 -14.23
C SER A 40 -0.62 10.91 -14.65
N PRO A 41 -0.76 9.94 -15.58
CA PRO A 41 0.38 9.15 -16.06
C PRO A 41 1.52 10.04 -16.58
N SER A 42 1.20 11.05 -17.38
CA SER A 42 2.20 11.96 -17.96
C SER A 42 2.94 12.81 -16.93
N GLU A 43 2.29 13.15 -15.80
CA GLU A 43 2.96 13.86 -14.71
C GLU A 43 3.96 12.94 -14.00
N LEU A 44 3.54 11.70 -13.71
CA LEU A 44 4.42 10.72 -13.08
C LEU A 44 5.60 10.34 -14.00
N GLU A 45 5.35 10.17 -15.30
CA GLU A 45 6.38 9.95 -16.32
C GLU A 45 7.38 11.11 -16.36
N SER A 46 6.88 12.35 -16.41
CA SER A 46 7.74 13.54 -16.44
C SER A 46 8.67 13.62 -15.24
N ILE A 47 8.18 13.25 -14.05
CA ILE A 47 8.99 13.21 -12.83
C ILE A 47 10.01 12.08 -12.89
N LEU A 48 9.59 10.86 -13.26
CA LEU A 48 10.48 9.70 -13.36
C LEU A 48 11.61 9.91 -14.38
N LEU A 49 11.35 10.61 -15.49
CA LEU A 49 12.35 10.97 -16.48
C LEU A 49 13.47 11.88 -15.93
N THR A 50 13.23 12.58 -14.82
CA THR A 50 14.28 13.40 -14.19
C THR A 50 15.27 12.59 -13.34
N HIS A 51 14.97 11.32 -13.05
CA HIS A 51 15.88 10.47 -12.30
C HIS A 51 17.09 10.07 -13.18
N PRO A 52 18.35 10.24 -12.71
CA PRO A 52 19.54 10.09 -13.55
C PRO A 52 19.76 8.68 -14.11
N ALA A 53 19.17 7.65 -13.47
CA ALA A 53 19.24 6.27 -13.94
C ALA A 53 18.07 5.87 -14.87
N VAL A 54 17.11 6.76 -15.14
CA VAL A 54 15.96 6.51 -16.02
C VAL A 54 16.27 7.09 -17.40
N LYS A 55 16.15 6.27 -18.44
CA LYS A 55 16.32 6.67 -19.84
C LYS A 55 14.98 7.03 -20.46
N ASP A 56 13.97 6.21 -20.18
CA ASP A 56 12.63 6.33 -20.71
C ASP A 56 11.64 5.65 -19.75
N VAL A 57 10.37 6.03 -19.82
CA VAL A 57 9.32 5.52 -18.94
C VAL A 57 7.95 5.61 -19.60
N ALA A 58 7.10 4.63 -19.33
CA ALA A 58 5.68 4.68 -19.62
C ALA A 58 4.89 4.25 -18.39
N VAL A 59 3.80 4.95 -18.07
CA VAL A 59 2.90 4.66 -16.96
C VAL A 59 1.54 4.24 -17.52
N ILE A 60 1.02 3.12 -17.03
CA ILE A 60 -0.33 2.65 -17.36
C ILE A 60 -1.16 2.42 -16.09
N GLY A 61 -2.47 2.57 -16.19
CA GLY A 61 -3.39 2.11 -15.16
C GLY A 61 -3.54 0.59 -15.22
N ILE A 62 -3.49 -0.07 -14.07
CA ILE A 62 -3.88 -1.48 -13.92
C ILE A 62 -5.14 -1.58 -13.06
N PRO A 63 -6.13 -2.42 -13.40
CA PRO A 63 -7.34 -2.57 -12.60
C PRO A 63 -7.03 -3.01 -11.17
N GLU A 64 -7.64 -2.36 -10.19
CA GLU A 64 -7.51 -2.67 -8.78
C GLU A 64 -8.88 -2.67 -8.08
N PRO A 65 -9.25 -3.73 -7.31
CA PRO A 65 -10.60 -3.87 -6.76
C PRO A 65 -11.08 -2.80 -5.78
N VAL A 66 -10.18 -2.11 -5.11
CA VAL A 66 -10.45 -1.14 -4.02
C VAL A 66 -10.34 0.30 -4.52
N PHE A 67 -9.36 0.58 -5.39
CA PHE A 67 -9.01 1.93 -5.85
C PHE A 67 -9.42 2.19 -7.30
N GLY A 68 -10.01 1.21 -7.98
CA GLY A 68 -10.35 1.28 -9.39
C GLY A 68 -9.13 0.99 -10.28
N GLU A 69 -8.11 1.84 -10.20
CA GLU A 69 -6.85 1.66 -10.93
C GLU A 69 -5.62 2.05 -10.09
N LEU A 70 -4.49 1.37 -10.31
CA LEU A 70 -3.18 1.76 -9.78
C LEU A 70 -2.20 2.07 -10.93
N PRO A 71 -1.28 3.04 -10.74
CA PRO A 71 -0.25 3.32 -11.72
C PRO A 71 0.82 2.22 -11.71
N LEU A 72 1.14 1.68 -12.89
CA LEU A 72 2.26 0.78 -13.14
C LEU A 72 3.26 1.46 -14.09
N ALA A 73 4.49 1.65 -13.62
CA ALA A 73 5.56 2.25 -14.41
C ALA A 73 6.48 1.18 -15.03
N TYR A 74 6.66 1.23 -16.35
CA TYR A 74 7.71 0.51 -17.07
C TYR A 74 8.90 1.43 -17.30
N ILE A 75 10.06 1.06 -16.74
CA ILE A 75 11.25 1.91 -16.74
C ILE A 75 12.36 1.30 -17.58
N VAL A 76 12.84 2.06 -18.56
CA VAL A 76 14.08 1.76 -19.29
C VAL A 76 15.24 2.40 -18.53
N LYS A 77 16.21 1.58 -18.12
CA LYS A 77 17.39 2.06 -17.39
C LYS A 77 18.37 2.77 -18.33
N GLN A 78 19.07 3.77 -17.82
CA GLN A 78 20.22 4.35 -18.50
C GLN A 78 21.34 3.31 -18.65
N PRO A 79 22.01 3.24 -19.82
CA PRO A 79 23.14 2.34 -20.02
C PRO A 79 24.24 2.55 -18.97
N GLY A 80 24.72 1.46 -18.37
CA GLY A 80 25.78 1.52 -17.36
C GLY A 80 25.34 1.96 -15.97
N LEU A 81 24.07 2.35 -15.78
CA LEU A 81 23.49 2.61 -14.48
C LEU A 81 22.53 1.48 -14.10
N SER A 82 22.48 1.19 -12.80
CA SER A 82 21.48 0.31 -12.22
C SER A 82 20.63 1.11 -11.25
N VAL A 83 19.35 0.81 -11.24
CA VAL A 83 18.38 1.31 -10.26
C VAL A 83 17.46 0.17 -9.86
N LYS A 84 17.12 0.12 -8.58
CA LYS A 84 16.15 -0.82 -8.00
C LYS A 84 14.81 -0.13 -7.79
N GLU A 85 13.78 -0.95 -7.61
CA GLU A 85 12.42 -0.46 -7.38
C GLU A 85 12.34 0.45 -6.14
N GLU A 86 13.01 0.08 -5.05
CA GLU A 86 12.98 0.84 -3.79
C GLU A 86 13.61 2.23 -3.95
N GLU A 87 14.60 2.37 -4.83
CA GLU A 87 15.25 3.66 -5.11
C GLU A 87 14.30 4.59 -5.87
N ILE A 88 13.50 4.05 -6.80
CA ILE A 88 12.46 4.79 -7.51
C ILE A 88 11.35 5.23 -6.57
N HIS A 89 10.85 4.34 -5.71
CA HIS A 89 9.83 4.70 -4.71
C HIS A 89 10.33 5.80 -3.76
N LYS A 90 11.57 5.68 -3.29
CA LYS A 90 12.20 6.70 -2.45
C LYS A 90 12.33 8.04 -3.16
N PHE A 91 12.68 8.03 -4.45
CA PHE A 91 12.77 9.24 -5.27
C PHE A 91 11.40 9.93 -5.39
N LEU A 92 10.34 9.18 -5.66
CA LEU A 92 8.98 9.71 -5.78
C LEU A 92 8.47 10.29 -4.46
N ASN A 93 8.71 9.64 -3.32
CA ASN A 93 8.29 10.13 -2.01
C ASN A 93 8.89 11.51 -1.64
N GLY A 94 10.03 11.88 -2.24
CA GLY A 94 10.66 13.18 -2.04
C GLY A 94 10.26 14.25 -3.06
N THR A 95 9.57 13.88 -4.13
CA THR A 95 9.42 14.71 -5.34
C THR A 95 7.95 14.86 -5.79
N PHE A 96 7.10 13.88 -5.51
CA PHE A 96 5.74 13.81 -6.00
C PHE A 96 4.72 14.13 -4.89
N ILE A 97 3.86 15.12 -5.17
CA ILE A 97 2.68 15.42 -4.37
C ILE A 97 1.50 15.34 -5.35
N PRO A 98 0.60 14.35 -5.24
CA PRO A 98 -0.55 14.27 -6.13
C PRO A 98 -1.46 15.48 -5.92
N LYS A 99 -1.99 16.02 -7.02
CA LYS A 99 -2.86 17.20 -6.99
C LYS A 99 -4.25 16.81 -6.48
N SER A 100 -4.80 17.68 -5.63
CA SER A 100 -6.15 17.60 -5.04
C SER A 100 -7.23 18.13 -5.96
#